data_AF-A0AAU9RLF3-F1
#
_entry.id   AF-A0AAU9RLF3-F1
#
_cell.length_a   1.000
_cell.length_b   1.000
_cell.length_c   1.000
_cell.angle_alpha   90.00
_cell.angle_beta   90.00
_cell.angle_gamma   90.00
#
_symmetry.space_group_name_H-M   'P 1'
#
loop_
_entity.id
_entity.type
_entity.pdbx_description
1 polymer ?
#
loop_
_entity_poly.entity_id
_entity_poly.type
_entity_poly.pdbx_seq_one_letter_code
_entity_poly.pdbx_strand_id
1 'polypeptide(L)' 'MPLGNYTLHVDEGIAVRVCHYDESDPLPVHQEEKVFYTEEDYRDFLARRGWTCLREFDGFRNLDNMDDLQPGVLYRGTR' A
#
# COMPACT_ATOMS: atom_id res chain seq x y z
N MET A 1 21.70 28.86 -17.14
CA MET A 1 21.95 27.62 -16.35
C MET A 1 22.59 26.60 -17.28
N PRO A 2 23.64 25.87 -16.86
CA PRO A 2 24.21 24.81 -17.68
C PRO A 2 23.21 23.67 -17.82
N LEU A 3 23.06 23.16 -19.04
CA LEU A 3 22.24 21.98 -19.36
C LEU A 3 23.02 20.72 -18.93
N GLY A 4 23.07 20.48 -17.61
CA GLY A 4 23.58 19.22 -17.07
C GLY A 4 22.49 18.15 -17.15
N ASN A 5 22.86 16.93 -17.54
CA ASN A 5 21.98 15.79 -17.35
C ASN A 5 21.80 15.56 -15.84
N TYR A 6 20.59 15.79 -15.34
CA TYR A 6 20.20 15.44 -13.99
C TYR A 6 19.50 14.09 -14.01
N THR A 7 20.13 13.07 -13.45
CA THR A 7 19.45 11.82 -13.08
C THR A 7 18.77 12.02 -11.73
N LEU A 8 17.45 12.17 -11.74
CA LEU A 8 16.64 12.14 -10.53
C LEU A 8 16.50 10.67 -10.11
N HIS A 9 17.22 10.28 -9.05
CA HIS A 9 16.99 8.99 -8.40
C HIS A 9 15.72 9.11 -7.56
N VAL A 10 14.60 8.64 -8.11
CA VAL A 10 13.38 8.45 -7.34
C VAL A 10 13.52 7.10 -6.64
N ASP A 11 13.28 7.08 -5.33
CA ASP A 11 13.32 5.86 -4.53
C ASP A 11 12.36 4.82 -5.13
N GLU A 12 12.75 3.54 -5.14
CA GLU A 12 12.02 2.48 -5.84
C GLU A 12 10.63 2.21 -5.22
N GLY A 13 10.43 2.63 -3.97
CA GLY A 13 9.18 2.47 -3.23
C GLY A 13 8.89 1.01 -2.87
N ILE A 14 7.80 0.80 -2.12
CA ILE A 14 7.32 -0.54 -1.76
C ILE A 14 6.01 -0.80 -2.50
N ALA A 15 6.07 -1.69 -3.49
CA ALA A 15 4.93 -2.09 -4.32
C ALA A 15 4.18 -3.27 -3.68
N VAL A 16 2.98 -3.04 -3.18
CA VAL A 16 2.14 -4.07 -2.57
C VAL A 16 0.84 -4.24 -3.34
N ARG A 17 0.17 -5.38 -3.13
CA ARG A 17 -1.17 -5.62 -3.68
C ARG A 17 -2.19 -5.49 -2.55
N VAL A 18 -3.28 -4.79 -2.78
CA VAL A 18 -4.34 -4.58 -1.78
C VAL A 18 -5.68 -5.10 -2.31
N CYS A 19 -6.28 -6.02 -1.57
CA CYS A 19 -7.62 -6.54 -1.79
C CYS A 19 -8.68 -5.61 -1.20
N HIS A 20 -9.66 -5.24 -2.02
CA HIS A 20 -10.87 -4.56 -1.60
C HIS A 20 -12.01 -5.58 -1.40
N TYR A 21 -12.64 -5.49 -0.23
CA TYR A 21 -13.90 -6.16 0.05
C TYR A 21 -15.00 -5.10 0.04
N ASP A 22 -16.04 -5.32 -0.76
CA ASP A 22 -17.26 -4.54 -0.66
C ASP A 22 -18.17 -5.23 0.36
N GLU A 23 -18.71 -4.50 1.34
CA GLU A 23 -19.59 -5.09 2.37
C GLU A 23 -20.85 -5.74 1.76
N SER A 24 -21.15 -5.45 0.49
CA SER A 24 -22.30 -6.00 -0.24
C SER A 24 -22.01 -7.30 -1.00
N ASP A 25 -20.74 -7.66 -1.22
CA ASP A 25 -20.36 -8.81 -2.05
C ASP A 25 -19.25 -9.66 -1.40
N PRO A 26 -19.45 -10.97 -1.20
CA PRO A 26 -18.50 -11.85 -0.53
C PRO A 26 -17.24 -12.16 -1.35
N LEU A 27 -17.14 -11.68 -2.59
CA LEU A 27 -16.00 -11.90 -3.46
C LEU A 27 -15.01 -10.72 -3.35
N PRO A 28 -13.68 -10.97 -3.30
CA PRO A 28 -12.69 -9.89 -3.39
C PRO A 28 -12.81 -9.23 -4.78
N VAL A 29 -13.52 -8.12 -4.85
CA VAL A 29 -13.97 -7.53 -6.12
C VAL A 29 -12.81 -6.84 -6.86
N HIS A 30 -11.79 -6.37 -6.14
CA HIS A 30 -10.67 -5.67 -6.75
C HIS A 30 -9.35 -5.88 -6.00
N GLN A 31 -8.29 -6.23 -6.76
CA GLN A 31 -6.91 -6.16 -6.28
C GLN A 31 -6.26 -4.95 -6.95
N GLU A 32 -5.87 -3.96 -6.15
CA GLU A 32 -5.12 -2.79 -6.62
C GLU A 32 -3.64 -2.96 -6.29
N GLU A 33 -2.75 -2.71 -7.25
CA GLU A 33 -1.32 -2.58 -6.98
C GLU A 33 -1.04 -1.14 -6.57
N LYS A 34 -0.45 -0.97 -5.38
CA LYS A 34 -0.15 0.33 -4.79
C LYS A 34 1.31 0.38 -4.41
N VAL A 35 1.98 1.44 -4.85
CA VAL A 35 3.38 1.73 -4.49
C VAL A 35 3.39 2.83 -3.45
N PHE A 36 4.02 2.55 -2.31
CA PHE A 36 4.25 3.50 -1.25
C PHE A 36 5.68 4.02 -1.32
N TYR A 37 5.85 5.34 -1.31
CA TYR A 37 7.17 5.98 -1.34
C TYR A 37 7.55 6.57 0.02
N THR A 38 6.56 6.86 0.87
CA THR A 38 6.74 7.41 2.21
C THR A 38 5.69 6.86 3.15
N GLU A 39 5.99 6.88 4.45
CA GLU A 39 5.03 6.48 5.48
C GLU A 39 3.83 7.45 5.58
N GLU A 40 3.99 8.69 5.11
CA GLU A 40 2.88 9.63 4.96
C GLU A 40 1.90 9.19 3.86
N ASP A 41 2.38 8.73 2.69
CA ASP A 41 1.51 8.18 1.63
C ASP A 41 0.76 6.94 2.12
N TYR A 42 1.42 6.09 2.91
CA TYR A 42 0.79 4.93 3.54
C TYR A 42 -0.37 5.33 4.47
N ARG A 43 -0.12 6.24 5.40
CA ARG A 43 -1.14 6.72 6.35
C ARG A 43 -2.28 7.45 5.66
N ASP A 44 -1.98 8.28 4.65
CA ASP A 44 -3.00 8.97 3.85
C ASP A 44 -3.86 7.97 3.06
N PHE A 45 -3.26 6.93 2.47
CA PHE A 45 -3.98 5.87 1.79
C PHE A 45 -4.95 5.12 2.72
N LEU A 46 -4.49 4.76 3.94
CA LEU A 46 -5.35 4.16 4.96
C LEU A 46 -6.50 5.11 5.35
N ALA A 47 -6.19 6.37 5.64
CA ALA A 47 -7.17 7.37 6.08
C ALA A 47 -8.25 7.64 5.03
N ARG A 48 -7.88 7.77 3.75
CA ARG A 48 -8.83 7.98 2.64
C ARG A 48 -9.83 6.83 2.49
N ARG A 49 -9.44 5.61 2.87
CA ARG A 49 -10.27 4.41 2.82
C ARG A 49 -10.95 4.10 4.15
N GLY A 50 -10.66 4.88 5.20
CA GLY A 50 -11.19 4.65 6.55
C GLY A 50 -10.62 3.40 7.23
N TRP A 51 -9.42 2.97 6.80
CA TRP A 51 -8.70 1.84 7.38
C TRP A 51 -7.75 2.32 8.49
N THR A 52 -7.53 1.46 9.48
CA THR A 52 -6.58 1.70 10.57
C THR A 52 -5.22 1.09 10.27
N CYS A 53 -5.19 -0.07 9.61
CA CYS A 53 -3.96 -0.73 9.18
C CYS A 53 -4.22 -1.68 8.00
N LEU A 54 -3.15 -2.12 7.34
CA LEU A 54 -3.21 -3.28 6.45
C LEU A 54 -3.02 -4.57 7.24
N ARG A 55 -3.63 -5.66 6.79
CA ARG A 55 -3.41 -7.01 7.31
C ARG A 55 -3.03 -7.92 6.15
N GLU A 56 -2.07 -8.82 6.36
CA GLU A 56 -1.76 -9.85 5.37
C GLU A 56 -3.02 -10.66 5.00
N PHE A 57 -3.16 -11.03 3.73
CA PHE A 57 -4.32 -11.78 3.27
C PHE A 57 -4.36 -13.20 3.86
N ASP A 58 -3.22 -13.90 3.84
CA ASP A 58 -3.04 -15.25 4.40
C ASP A 58 -2.69 -15.23 5.90
N GLY A 59 -2.31 -14.06 6.42
CA GLY A 59 -1.81 -13.88 7.78
C GLY A 59 -2.77 -13.20 8.74
N PHE A 60 -2.39 -13.24 10.02
CA PHE A 60 -3.04 -12.47 11.09
C PHE A 60 -2.23 -11.23 11.49
N ARG A 61 -1.10 -10.96 10.80
CA ARG A 61 -0.23 -9.81 11.10
C ARG A 61 -0.85 -8.53 10.57
N ASN A 62 -1.04 -7.57 11.46
CA ASN A 62 -1.40 -6.21 11.11
C ASN A 62 -0.13 -5.39 10.91
N LEU A 63 -0.10 -4.60 9.85
CA LEU A 63 1.01 -3.74 9.47
C LEU A 63 0.57 -2.31 9.74
N ASP A 64 1.06 -1.76 10.84
CA ASP A 64 0.76 -0.39 11.24
C ASP A 64 1.64 0.63 10.50
N ASN A 65 2.77 0.17 9.95
CA ASN A 65 3.82 1.00 9.38
C ASN A 65 4.28 0.46 8.02
N MET A 66 4.95 1.33 7.25
CA MET A 66 5.45 1.01 5.92
C MET A 66 6.63 0.02 5.95
N ASP A 67 7.46 0.05 7.00
CA ASP A 67 8.66 -0.81 7.15
C ASP A 67 8.35 -2.31 7.14
N ASP A 68 7.14 -2.68 7.58
CA ASP A 68 6.70 -4.07 7.65
C ASP A 68 6.14 -4.58 6.31
N LEU A 69 5.89 -3.67 5.36
CA LEU A 69 5.34 -4.01 4.05
C LEU A 69 6.36 -4.74 3.19
N GLN A 70 5.90 -5.81 2.56
CA GLN A 70 6.71 -6.62 1.67
C GLN A 70 6.23 -6.48 0.23
N PRO A 71 7.16 -6.29 -0.72
CA PRO A 71 6.79 -6.13 -2.11
C PRO A 71 6.14 -7.41 -2.66
N GLY A 72 5.08 -7.24 -3.44
CA GLY A 72 4.33 -8.33 -4.08
C GLY A 72 3.41 -9.14 -3.14
N VAL A 73 3.37 -8.80 -1.85
CA VAL A 73 2.45 -9.42 -0.88
C VAL A 73 1.06 -8.81 -1.02
N LEU A 74 0.04 -9.65 -0.82
CA LEU A 74 -1.36 -9.27 -0.84
C LEU A 74 -1.83 -8.92 0.57
N TYR A 75 -2.36 -7.72 0.72
CA TYR A 75 -2.89 -7.19 1.96
C TYR A 75 -4.38 -6.89 1.82
N ARG A 76 -5.08 -6.78 2.95
CA ARG A 76 -6.45 -6.28 3.05
C ARG A 76 -6.49 -5.13 4.05
N GLY A 77 -7.31 -4.13 3.79
CA GLY A 77 -7.60 -3.09 4.77
C GLY A 77 -8.40 -3.65 5.94
N THR A 78 -8.02 -3.28 7.17
CA THR A 78 -8.86 -3.46 8.34
C THR A 78 -9.26 -2.09 8.89
N ARG A 79 -10.47 -2.01 9.44
CA ARG A 79 -10.97 -0.84 10.15
C ARG A 79 -10.77 -1.03 11.64
#